data_AF-A0A285QXV3-F1
#
_entry.id   AF-A0A285QXV3-F1
#
_cell.length_a   1.000
_cell.length_b   1.000
_cell.length_c   1.000
_cell.angle_alpha   90.00
_cell.angle_beta   90.00
_cell.angle_gamma   90.00
#
_symmetry.space_group_name_H-M   'P 1'
#
loop_
_entity.id
_entity.type
_entity.pdbx_description
1 polymer ?
#
loop_
_entity_poly.entity_id
_entity_poly.type
_entity_poly.pdbx_seq_one_letter_code
_entity_poly.pdbx_strand_id
1 'polypeptide(L)'
;MAVDGGNMAQAVIDTAYNERKRLHTGRSRTTAVVVLGLLAAVGLFLALVVGKSDPNSAPTCDGQTMTRNSECRIWSNHGGGGTYSYDEMIDRRESSNGTWRFVGFGGAGLALVLMAVSYTKLNPNRPWGTPVGAACPRCREMNLREKHTVHSVTKGRTTYRYSGIVTLCTPACGFSTIRQR
;
A
#
# COMPACT_ATOMS: atom_id res chain seq x y z
N MET A 1 28.54 19.89 20.06
CA MET A 1 28.97 18.60 19.46
C MET A 1 28.69 18.68 17.98
N ALA A 2 29.71 18.95 17.17
CA ALA A 2 29.61 18.97 15.73
C ALA A 2 29.33 17.54 15.27
N VAL A 3 28.12 17.29 14.77
CA VAL A 3 27.80 16.03 14.10
C VAL A 3 28.50 16.10 12.75
N ASP A 4 29.55 15.29 12.58
CA ASP A 4 30.42 15.26 11.40
C ASP A 4 29.61 15.33 10.09
N GLY A 5 29.67 16.49 9.42
CA GLY A 5 28.98 16.71 8.15
C GLY A 5 29.35 15.70 7.06
N GLY A 6 30.57 15.14 7.13
CA GLY A 6 31.02 14.07 6.24
C GLY A 6 30.26 12.76 6.40
N ASN A 7 29.95 12.36 7.64
CA ASN A 7 29.22 11.12 7.92
C ASN A 7 27.76 11.21 7.43
N MET A 8 27.15 12.39 7.53
CA MET A 8 25.77 12.61 7.10
C MET A 8 25.63 12.74 5.58
N ALA A 9 26.60 13.37 4.90
CA ALA A 9 26.65 13.41 3.44
C ALA A 9 26.75 12.00 2.85
N GLN A 10 27.61 11.16 3.43
CA GLN A 10 27.74 9.76 3.04
C GLN A 10 26.44 8.96 3.27
N ALA A 11 25.76 9.17 4.40
CA ALA A 11 24.49 8.48 4.67
C ALA A 11 23.39 8.80 3.63
N VAL A 12 23.33 10.04 3.13
CA VAL A 12 22.38 10.43 2.06
C VAL A 12 22.76 9.77 0.72
N ILE A 13 24.05 9.71 0.40
CA ILE A 13 24.57 9.02 -0.79
C ILE A 13 24.26 7.51 -0.72
N ASP A 14 24.50 6.87 0.43
CA ASP A 14 24.22 5.46 0.64
C ASP A 14 22.72 5.18 0.54
N THR A 15 21.88 6.09 1.03
CA THR A 15 20.42 6.02 0.88
C THR A 15 20.02 6.03 -0.61
N ALA A 16 20.60 6.92 -1.40
CA ALA A 16 20.39 7.00 -2.85
C ALA A 16 20.88 5.73 -3.58
N TYR A 17 22.06 5.22 -3.22
CA TYR A 17 22.61 3.99 -3.80
C TYR A 17 21.73 2.77 -3.48
N ASN A 18 21.31 2.64 -2.22
CA ASN A 18 20.42 1.57 -1.78
C ASN A 18 19.05 1.66 -2.46
N GLU A 19 18.51 2.86 -2.66
CA GLU A 19 17.28 3.05 -3.41
C GLU A 19 17.42 2.56 -4.86
N ARG A 20 18.49 2.95 -5.55
CA ARG A 20 18.79 2.48 -6.91
C ARG A 20 18.92 0.95 -6.96
N LYS A 21 19.66 0.36 -6.03
CA LYS A 21 19.83 -1.10 -5.94
C LYS A 21 18.50 -1.81 -5.71
N ARG A 22 17.65 -1.28 -4.82
CA ARG A 22 16.29 -1.80 -4.56
C ARG A 22 15.38 -1.73 -5.78
N LEU A 23 15.50 -0.67 -6.59
CA LEU A 23 14.76 -0.59 -7.86
C LEU A 23 15.25 -1.66 -8.84
N HIS A 24 16.57 -1.83 -9.00
CA HIS A 24 17.13 -2.82 -9.92
C HIS A 24 16.79 -4.27 -9.57
N THR A 25 16.65 -4.63 -8.29
CA THR A 25 16.33 -6.02 -7.93
C THR A 25 14.89 -6.42 -8.27
N GLY A 26 13.97 -5.46 -8.46
CA GLY A 26 12.55 -5.72 -8.74
C GLY A 26 11.78 -6.47 -7.64
N ARG A 27 12.46 -6.93 -6.58
CA ARG A 27 11.89 -7.76 -5.52
C ARG A 27 10.78 -7.02 -4.77
N SER A 28 10.95 -5.72 -4.55
CA SER A 28 9.94 -4.85 -3.93
C SER A 28 8.65 -4.78 -4.76
N ARG A 29 8.75 -4.74 -6.09
CA ARG A 29 7.59 -4.80 -7.00
C ARG A 29 6.88 -6.13 -6.86
N THR A 30 7.60 -7.25 -6.95
CA THR A 30 7.00 -8.58 -6.87
C THR A 30 6.28 -8.78 -5.53
N THR A 31 6.93 -8.42 -4.41
CA THR A 31 6.29 -8.52 -3.10
C THR A 31 5.06 -7.62 -2.98
N ALA A 32 5.13 -6.36 -3.43
CA ALA A 32 3.97 -5.45 -3.39
C ALA A 32 2.80 -5.95 -4.24
N VAL A 33 3.09 -6.42 -5.45
CA VAL A 33 2.10 -6.97 -6.39
C VAL A 33 1.43 -8.22 -5.82
N VAL A 34 2.20 -9.13 -5.20
CA VAL A 34 1.65 -10.34 -4.58
C VAL A 34 0.75 -10.00 -3.40
N VAL A 35 1.20 -9.14 -2.48
CA VAL A 35 0.41 -8.75 -1.31
C VAL A 35 -0.87 -8.03 -1.73
N LEU A 36 -0.79 -7.09 -2.66
CA LEU A 36 -1.97 -6.38 -3.16
C LEU A 36 -2.92 -7.29 -3.94
N GLY A 37 -2.38 -8.24 -4.70
CA GLY A 37 -3.18 -9.27 -5.39
C GLY A 37 -3.95 -10.15 -4.41
N LEU A 38 -3.32 -10.57 -3.30
CA LEU A 38 -4.00 -11.32 -2.24
C LEU A 38 -5.11 -10.50 -1.59
N LEU A 39 -4.86 -9.22 -1.26
CA LEU A 39 -5.88 -8.34 -0.70
C LEU A 39 -7.05 -8.12 -1.67
N ALA A 40 -6.77 -7.97 -2.96
CA ALA A 40 -7.81 -7.85 -3.98
C ALA A 40 -8.65 -9.14 -4.07
N ALA A 41 -8.01 -10.31 -4.03
CA ALA A 41 -8.70 -11.60 -4.03
C ALA A 41 -9.59 -11.77 -2.79
N VAL A 42 -9.11 -11.39 -1.61
CA VAL A 42 -9.91 -11.41 -0.37
C VAL A 42 -11.08 -10.44 -0.45
N GLY A 43 -10.88 -9.23 -0.97
CA GLY A 43 -11.96 -8.25 -1.16
C GLY A 43 -13.04 -8.76 -2.11
N LEU A 44 -12.64 -9.35 -3.25
CA LEU A 44 -13.56 -9.98 -4.19
C LEU A 44 -14.29 -11.17 -3.56
N PHE A 45 -13.60 -12.00 -2.79
CA PHE A 45 -14.21 -13.12 -2.07
C PHE A 45 -15.29 -12.63 -1.10
N LEU A 46 -15.02 -11.60 -0.31
CA LEU A 46 -16.02 -11.00 0.59
C LEU A 46 -17.22 -10.44 -0.19
N ALA A 47 -16.99 -9.76 -1.31
CA ALA A 47 -18.08 -9.22 -2.12
C ALA A 47 -18.96 -10.31 -2.76
N LEU A 48 -18.34 -11.37 -3.29
CA LEU A 48 -19.01 -12.37 -4.12
C LEU A 48 -19.54 -13.58 -3.34
N VAL A 49 -18.96 -13.91 -2.20
CA VAL A 49 -19.34 -15.06 -1.38
C VAL A 49 -20.13 -14.62 -0.15
N VAL A 50 -19.60 -13.67 0.62
CA VAL A 50 -20.26 -13.19 1.84
C VAL A 50 -21.37 -12.19 1.52
N GLY A 51 -21.11 -11.27 0.59
CA GLY A 51 -22.09 -10.27 0.16
C GLY A 51 -23.19 -10.80 -0.77
N LYS A 52 -23.16 -12.08 -1.18
CA LYS A 52 -24.19 -12.63 -2.07
C LYS A 52 -25.48 -12.90 -1.29
N SER A 53 -26.45 -12.00 -1.41
CA SER A 53 -27.84 -12.30 -1.04
C SER A 53 -28.47 -13.18 -2.12
N ASP A 54 -28.99 -14.35 -1.73
CA ASP A 54 -29.97 -15.06 -2.52
C ASP A 54 -31.36 -14.45 -2.19
N PRO A 55 -31.99 -13.72 -3.12
CA PRO A 55 -33.23 -12.98 -2.86
C PRO A 55 -34.40 -13.88 -2.48
N ASN A 56 -34.31 -15.20 -2.71
CA ASN A 56 -35.39 -16.15 -2.43
C ASN A 56 -35.17 -16.96 -1.15
N SER A 57 -34.06 -16.74 -0.44
CA SER A 57 -33.76 -17.51 0.78
C SER A 57 -34.41 -16.84 2.00
N ALA A 58 -35.19 -17.62 2.75
CA ALA A 58 -35.81 -17.14 3.98
C ALA A 58 -34.73 -16.72 5.02
N PRO A 59 -34.96 -15.64 5.80
CA PRO A 59 -34.07 -15.28 6.89
C PRO A 59 -34.04 -16.36 7.97
N THR A 60 -32.92 -16.43 8.70
CA THR A 60 -32.72 -17.39 9.79
C THR A 60 -32.60 -16.68 11.13
N CYS A 61 -33.25 -17.22 12.16
CA CYS A 61 -33.16 -16.82 13.56
C CYS A 61 -32.58 -17.98 14.36
N ASP A 62 -31.45 -17.79 15.06
CA ASP A 62 -30.78 -18.84 15.85
C ASP A 62 -30.60 -20.18 15.11
N GLY A 63 -30.34 -20.11 13.80
CA GLY A 63 -30.15 -21.28 12.93
C GLY A 63 -31.44 -21.92 12.37
N GLN A 64 -32.63 -21.44 12.75
CA GLN A 64 -33.91 -21.87 12.16
C GLN A 64 -34.40 -20.89 11.09
N THR A 65 -34.89 -21.42 9.97
CA THR A 65 -35.53 -20.62 8.92
C THR A 65 -36.87 -20.06 9.41
N MET A 66 -37.02 -18.74 9.32
CA MET A 66 -38.25 -18.05 9.69
C MET A 66 -39.32 -18.20 8.61
N THR A 67 -40.58 -18.09 9.03
CA THR A 67 -41.76 -17.95 8.16
C THR A 67 -42.35 -16.55 8.31
N ARG A 68 -43.21 -16.12 7.37
CA ARG A 68 -43.75 -14.75 7.33
C ARG A 68 -44.49 -14.31 8.60
N ASN A 69 -45.02 -15.26 9.36
CA ASN A 69 -45.78 -15.00 10.59
C ASN A 69 -44.96 -15.28 11.87
N SER A 70 -43.67 -15.60 11.74
CA SER A 70 -42.80 -15.85 12.90
C SER A 70 -42.06 -14.59 13.31
N GLU A 71 -41.91 -14.41 14.63
CA GLU A 71 -41.06 -13.38 15.22
C GLU A 71 -39.76 -14.01 15.74
N CYS A 72 -38.64 -13.32 15.56
CA CYS A 72 -37.35 -13.73 16.11
C CYS A 72 -36.99 -12.89 17.31
N ARG A 73 -36.65 -13.54 18.42
CA ARG A 73 -36.21 -12.84 19.63
C ARG A 73 -34.72 -13.03 19.83
N ILE A 74 -33.93 -12.02 19.51
CA ILE A 74 -32.48 -12.05 19.70
C ILE A 74 -32.18 -11.54 21.11
N TRP A 75 -31.55 -12.36 21.94
CA TRP A 75 -31.04 -11.94 23.24
C TRP A 75 -29.56 -11.56 23.11
N SER A 76 -29.23 -10.30 23.42
CA SER A 76 -27.84 -9.84 23.46
C SER A 76 -27.55 -9.18 24.79
N ASN A 77 -26.44 -9.56 25.43
CA ASN A 77 -26.02 -8.98 26.72
C ASN A 77 -25.52 -7.51 26.61
N HIS A 78 -25.36 -6.97 25.40
CA HIS A 78 -24.80 -5.63 25.15
C HIS A 78 -25.84 -4.63 24.59
N GLY A 79 -27.13 -4.81 24.89
CA GLY A 79 -28.16 -3.80 24.61
C GLY A 79 -28.72 -3.75 23.18
N GLY A 80 -28.42 -4.74 22.34
CA GLY A 80 -28.97 -4.88 20.98
C GLY A 80 -30.08 -5.93 20.83
N GLY A 81 -30.61 -6.46 21.94
CA GLY A 81 -31.63 -7.50 21.94
C GLY A 81 -33.04 -6.96 21.68
N GLY A 82 -33.86 -7.67 20.90
CA GLY A 82 -35.19 -7.25 20.49
C GLY A 82 -35.98 -8.37 19.81
N THR A 83 -37.28 -8.15 19.62
CA THR A 83 -38.16 -8.98 18.77
C THR A 83 -38.19 -8.38 17.38
N TYR A 84 -37.80 -9.16 16.37
CA TYR A 84 -37.75 -8.76 14.97
C TYR A 84 -38.75 -9.59 14.17
N SER A 85 -39.58 -8.93 13.38
CA SER A 85 -40.48 -9.56 12.43
C SER A 85 -39.72 -10.12 11.22
N TYR A 86 -40.40 -10.94 10.42
CA TYR A 86 -39.83 -11.52 9.19
C TYR A 86 -39.29 -10.45 8.22
N ASP A 87 -40.03 -9.37 8.01
CA ASP A 87 -39.64 -8.31 7.07
C ASP A 87 -38.45 -7.47 7.59
N GLU A 88 -38.39 -7.20 8.90
CA GLU A 88 -37.24 -6.53 9.52
C GLU A 88 -35.95 -7.37 9.43
N MET A 89 -36.08 -8.68 9.53
CA MET A 89 -34.98 -9.63 9.33
C MET A 89 -34.47 -9.64 7.89
N ILE A 90 -35.36 -9.50 6.90
CA ILE A 90 -34.98 -9.35 5.49
C ILE A 90 -34.22 -8.04 5.29
N ASP A 91 -34.75 -6.91 5.78
CA ASP A 91 -34.12 -5.60 5.62
C ASP A 91 -32.73 -5.55 6.27
N ARG A 92 -32.59 -6.10 7.49
CA ARG A 92 -31.27 -6.23 8.16
C ARG A 92 -30.28 -7.06 7.35
N ARG A 93 -30.75 -8.16 6.77
CA ARG A 93 -29.91 -9.04 5.95
C ARG A 93 -29.46 -8.34 4.67
N GLU A 94 -30.38 -7.66 3.99
CA GLU A 94 -30.07 -6.90 2.77
C GLU A 94 -29.09 -5.75 3.06
N SER A 95 -29.27 -5.03 4.16
CA SER A 95 -28.38 -3.96 4.61
C SER A 95 -26.97 -4.47 4.96
N SER A 96 -26.87 -5.58 5.70
CA SER A 96 -25.59 -6.21 6.05
C SER A 96 -24.85 -6.73 4.81
N ASN A 97 -25.55 -7.44 3.91
CA ASN A 97 -24.94 -7.97 2.69
C ASN A 97 -24.57 -6.86 1.70
N GLY A 98 -25.36 -5.79 1.63
CA GLY A 98 -25.02 -4.56 0.91
C GLY A 98 -23.71 -3.96 1.41
N THR A 99 -23.55 -3.87 2.73
CA THR A 99 -22.31 -3.39 3.37
C THR A 99 -21.10 -4.25 2.99
N TRP A 100 -21.21 -5.57 3.06
CA TRP A 100 -20.12 -6.49 2.66
C TRP A 100 -19.75 -6.40 1.18
N ARG A 101 -20.73 -6.17 0.30
CA ARG A 101 -20.48 -5.88 -1.12
C ARG A 101 -19.71 -4.59 -1.32
N PHE A 102 -20.13 -3.50 -0.66
CA PHE A 102 -19.45 -2.21 -0.76
C PHE A 102 -18.01 -2.29 -0.23
N VAL A 103 -17.80 -2.93 0.92
CA VAL A 103 -16.47 -3.13 1.50
C VAL A 103 -15.60 -4.01 0.60
N GLY A 104 -16.15 -5.11 0.08
CA GLY A 104 -15.42 -6.03 -0.77
C GLY A 104 -15.00 -5.41 -2.11
N PHE A 105 -15.93 -4.80 -2.85
CA PHE A 105 -15.63 -4.13 -4.11
C PHE A 105 -14.77 -2.88 -3.92
N GLY A 106 -15.04 -2.07 -2.89
CA GLY A 106 -14.24 -0.89 -2.57
C GLY A 106 -12.79 -1.26 -2.22
N GLY A 107 -12.61 -2.27 -1.37
CA GLY A 107 -11.30 -2.80 -1.01
C GLY A 107 -10.54 -3.39 -2.21
N ALA A 108 -11.22 -4.19 -3.03
CA ALA A 108 -10.61 -4.77 -4.23
C ALA A 108 -10.22 -3.69 -5.25
N GLY A 109 -11.09 -2.70 -5.48
CA GLY A 109 -10.80 -1.57 -6.36
C GLY A 109 -9.59 -0.76 -5.89
N LEU A 110 -9.52 -0.44 -4.59
CA LEU A 110 -8.37 0.26 -4.01
C LEU A 110 -7.08 -0.56 -4.15
N ALA A 111 -7.13 -1.86 -3.88
CA ALA A 111 -5.99 -2.75 -4.04
C ALA A 111 -5.46 -2.77 -5.48
N LEU A 112 -6.34 -2.80 -6.48
CA LEU A 112 -5.97 -2.73 -7.90
C LEU A 112 -5.33 -1.39 -8.27
N VAL A 113 -5.87 -0.26 -7.78
CA VAL A 113 -5.26 1.06 -8.00
C VAL A 113 -3.86 1.13 -7.40
N LEU A 114 -3.70 0.67 -6.16
CA LEU A 114 -2.39 0.59 -5.51
C LEU A 114 -1.43 -0.36 -6.23
N MET A 115 -1.94 -1.44 -6.81
CA MET A 115 -1.16 -2.39 -7.60
C MET A 115 -0.62 -1.72 -8.85
N ALA A 116 -1.43 -0.95 -9.58
CA ALA A 116 -1.00 -0.17 -10.73
C ALA A 116 0.05 0.91 -10.37
N VAL A 117 -0.14 1.61 -9.25
CA VAL A 117 0.84 2.59 -8.74
C VAL A 117 2.15 1.88 -8.38
N SER A 118 2.09 0.75 -7.68
CA SER A 118 3.28 -0.04 -7.33
C SER A 118 4.02 -0.53 -8.57
N TYR A 119 3.29 -0.95 -9.61
CA TYR A 119 3.86 -1.42 -10.86
C TYR A 119 4.63 -0.32 -11.61
N THR A 120 4.07 0.90 -11.65
CA THR A 120 4.69 2.05 -12.34
C THR A 120 5.82 2.71 -11.54
N LYS A 121 5.74 2.72 -10.21
CA LYS A 121 6.74 3.34 -9.33
C LYS A 121 7.91 2.41 -8.98
N LEU A 122 7.67 1.10 -8.85
CA LEU A 122 8.69 0.10 -8.50
C LEU A 122 9.24 -0.64 -9.74
N ASN A 123 9.04 -0.09 -10.94
CA ASN A 123 9.52 -0.71 -12.16
C ASN A 123 11.06 -0.77 -12.18
N PRO A 124 11.68 -1.96 -12.28
CA PRO A 124 13.15 -2.10 -12.31
C PRO A 124 13.79 -1.46 -13.55
N ASN A 125 13.02 -1.29 -14.62
CA ASN A 125 13.48 -0.64 -15.84
C ASN A 125 13.42 0.89 -15.75
N ARG A 126 12.81 1.45 -14.70
CA ARG A 126 12.77 2.89 -14.50
C ARG A 126 14.13 3.35 -14.00
N PRO A 127 14.86 4.19 -14.74
CA PRO A 127 16.15 4.64 -14.31
C PRO A 127 16.02 5.55 -13.08
N TRP A 128 16.98 5.44 -12.15
CA TRP A 128 17.02 6.24 -10.94
C TRP A 128 17.37 7.70 -11.26
N GLY A 129 16.54 8.65 -10.80
CA GLY A 129 16.79 10.08 -10.99
C GLY A 129 16.57 10.61 -12.41
N THR A 130 16.69 11.93 -12.56
CA THR A 130 16.61 12.66 -13.83
C THR A 130 17.98 12.68 -14.51
N PRO A 131 18.05 12.51 -15.85
CA PRO A 131 19.30 12.64 -16.57
C PRO A 131 19.81 14.08 -16.50
N VAL A 132 21.13 14.23 -16.41
CA VAL A 132 21.82 15.53 -16.48
C VAL A 132 22.62 15.56 -17.77
N GLY A 133 22.57 16.68 -18.50
CA GLY A 133 23.31 16.86 -19.76
C GLY A 133 24.83 16.99 -19.62
N ALA A 134 25.40 16.53 -18.50
CA ALA A 134 26.82 16.59 -18.22
C ALA A 134 27.41 15.18 -18.20
N ALA A 135 28.65 15.05 -18.69
CA ALA A 135 29.38 13.80 -18.66
C ALA A 135 29.77 13.45 -17.21
N CYS A 136 29.82 12.15 -16.90
CA CYS A 136 30.30 11.67 -15.62
C CYS A 136 31.77 12.13 -15.41
N PRO A 137 32.12 12.80 -14.30
CA PRO A 137 33.48 13.30 -14.09
C PRO A 137 34.56 12.21 -14.12
N ARG A 138 34.21 10.97 -13.76
CA ARG A 138 35.15 9.86 -13.66
C ARG A 138 35.31 9.06 -14.96
N CYS A 139 34.22 8.76 -15.66
CA CYS A 139 34.24 7.92 -16.87
C CYS A 139 33.89 8.67 -18.16
N ARG A 140 33.56 9.96 -18.08
CA ARG A 140 33.19 10.84 -19.20
C ARG A 140 31.99 10.38 -20.05
N GLU A 141 31.23 9.40 -19.59
CA GLU A 141 29.98 8.96 -20.24
C GLU A 141 28.81 9.90 -19.92
N MET A 142 27.88 10.05 -20.86
CA MET A 142 26.63 10.83 -20.70
C MET A 142 25.57 10.05 -19.91
N ASN A 143 25.94 9.59 -18.72
CA ASN A 143 25.15 8.69 -17.89
C ASN A 143 24.87 9.25 -16.49
N LEU A 144 25.12 10.55 -16.30
CA LEU A 144 24.93 11.26 -15.04
C LEU A 144 23.44 11.40 -14.73
N ARG A 145 23.05 11.07 -13.49
CA ARG A 145 21.67 11.23 -13.03
C ARG A 145 21.61 11.86 -11.66
N GLU A 146 20.59 12.69 -11.46
CA GLU A 146 20.35 13.41 -10.23
C GLU A 146 19.00 13.09 -9.61
N LYS A 147 18.96 13.03 -8.29
CA LYS A 147 17.71 12.92 -7.55
C LYS A 147 17.85 13.59 -6.20
N HIS A 148 16.78 14.26 -5.79
CA HIS A 148 16.68 14.75 -4.42
C HIS A 148 16.44 13.56 -3.48
N THR A 149 17.34 13.36 -2.52
CA THR A 149 17.27 12.28 -1.53
C THR A 149 17.22 12.87 -0.13
N VAL A 150 16.41 12.26 0.72
CA VAL A 150 16.24 12.64 2.11
C VAL A 150 16.59 11.45 2.99
N HIS A 151 17.43 11.68 3.98
CA HIS A 151 17.76 10.73 5.03
C HIS A 151 17.31 11.28 6.37
N SER A 152 16.52 10.52 7.12
CA SER A 152 16.07 10.89 8.46
C SER A 152 16.67 9.96 9.49
N VAL A 153 17.28 10.53 10.52
CA VAL A 153 17.86 9.81 11.66
C VAL A 153 17.10 10.18 12.92
N THR A 154 16.52 9.19 13.58
CA THR A 154 15.84 9.39 14.87
C THR A 154 16.81 9.08 16.01
N LYS A 155 17.04 10.04 16.92
CA LYS A 155 17.86 9.87 18.12
C LYS A 155 17.03 10.27 19.34
N GLY A 156 16.60 9.27 20.10
CA GLY A 156 15.67 9.47 21.22
C GLY A 156 14.30 9.95 20.73
N ARG A 157 13.82 11.08 21.24
CA ARG A 157 12.56 11.72 20.81
C ARG A 157 12.73 12.66 19.60
N THR A 158 13.95 12.96 19.18
CA THR A 158 14.22 13.95 18.14
C THR A 158 14.52 13.26 16.81
N THR A 159 13.87 13.73 15.74
CA THR A 159 14.14 13.27 14.38
C THR A 159 14.91 14.34 13.63
N TYR A 160 16.12 14.02 13.20
CA TYR A 160 16.96 14.86 12.35
C TYR A 160 16.73 14.50 10.89
N ARG A 161 16.49 15.50 10.04
CA ARG A 161 16.22 15.30 8.61
C ARG A 161 17.31 15.97 7.79
N TYR A 162 18.02 15.18 7.01
CA TYR A 162 19.07 15.61 6.10
C TYR A 162 18.59 15.43 4.66
N SER A 163 18.78 16.44 3.82
CA SER A 163 18.36 16.39 2.41
C SER A 163 19.41 17.00 1.50
N GLY A 164 19.55 16.44 0.30
CA GLY A 164 20.42 16.99 -0.73
C GLY A 164 20.11 16.41 -2.10
N ILE A 165 20.65 17.06 -3.13
CA ILE A 165 20.61 16.53 -4.49
C ILE A 165 21.80 15.60 -4.65
N VAL A 166 21.54 14.31 -4.81
CA VAL A 166 22.56 13.29 -5.04
C VAL A 166 22.71 13.08 -6.54
N THR A 167 23.94 13.14 -7.00
CA THR A 167 24.32 12.87 -8.38
C THR A 167 25.06 11.52 -8.41
N LEU A 168 24.58 10.57 -9.22
CA LEU A 168 25.19 9.25 -9.39
C LEU A 168 25.48 8.97 -10.88
N CYS A 169 26.64 8.39 -11.18
CA CYS A 169 26.92 7.79 -12.50
C CYS A 169 26.48 6.32 -12.55
N THR A 170 26.70 5.61 -13.68
CA THR A 170 26.47 4.15 -13.76
C THR A 170 27.26 3.39 -12.69
N PRO A 171 26.82 2.17 -12.31
CA PRO A 171 27.47 1.40 -11.26
C PRO A 171 28.92 1.05 -11.64
N ALA A 172 29.22 0.94 -12.93
CA ALA A 172 30.57 0.70 -13.45
C ALA A 172 31.53 1.86 -13.16
N CYS A 173 31.05 3.11 -13.21
CA CYS A 173 31.89 4.29 -12.97
C CYS A 173 32.03 4.64 -11.47
N GLY A 174 31.07 4.25 -10.63
CA GLY A 174 31.16 4.40 -9.17
C GLY A 174 31.34 5.83 -8.66
N PHE A 175 30.94 6.85 -9.43
CA PHE A 175 30.99 8.25 -9.00
C PHE A 175 29.67 8.65 -8.34
N SER A 176 29.79 9.28 -7.17
CA SER A 176 28.69 9.83 -6.39
C SER A 176 29.10 11.16 -5.79
N THR A 177 28.22 12.16 -5.85
CA THR A 177 28.39 13.42 -5.14
C THR A 177 27.05 13.92 -4.61
N ILE A 178 27.10 14.78 -3.61
CA ILE A 178 25.93 15.44 -3.04
C ILE A 178 26.15 16.94 -3.04
N ARG A 179 25.14 17.68 -3.48
CA ARG A 179 25.06 19.14 -3.31
C ARG A 179 23.89 19.48 -2.40
N GLN A 180 24.12 20.41 -1.48
CA GLN A 180 23.05 21.00 -0.69
C GLN A 180 22.15 21.84 -1.60
N ARG A 181 20.87 21.90 -1.25
CA ARG A 181 19.90 22.77 -1.92
C ARG A 181 20.00 24.18 -1.36
#